data_AF-A0A2P7EDH7-F1
#
_entry.id   AF-A0A2P7EDH7-F1
#
_cell.length_a   1.000
_cell.length_b   1.000
_cell.length_c   1.000
_cell.angle_alpha   90.00
_cell.angle_beta   90.00
_cell.angle_gamma   90.00
#
_symmetry.space_group_name_H-M   'P 1'
#
loop_
_entity.id
_entity.type
_entity.pdbx_description
1 polymer ?
#
loop_
_entity_poly.entity_id
_entity_poly.type
_entity_poly.pdbx_seq_one_letter_code
_entity_poly.pdbx_strand_id
1 'polypeptide(L)'
;MNNLPVAAEPPLRHCWFSPFPQPSACLLGLERAGLEMWPGDPEAVPPGALLLYDAPDAVLATWRQQQASPPQWQNLHQGYQLLLGLATDRPPLASWRVAGLNPHGLSDWLSNQAALLPDPGFMPKPNLLAALLIRPLLQAEPKLLDSYLDLELKAELAGGSPDSNYLARLQSQLSPGALLAAWWQPCTEAREEAEQTLLQLHQVQEELEQLFLADRNKQQQINALQTSNQQLEEQVPQIQAELEKANNELAVTGNGLAEAQQQLADVREEAELTLLQLHQVQEELEHYFLLSRRQQQLLDSHEQLELRSERLLADLINR
;
A
#
# COMPACT_ATOMS: atom_id res chain seq x y z
N MET A 1 -40.00 58.89 -35.82
CA MET A 1 -40.55 57.99 -34.78
C MET A 1 -39.97 56.62 -35.06
N ASN A 2 -38.85 56.33 -34.41
CA ASN A 2 -38.04 55.14 -34.65
C ASN A 2 -38.63 53.97 -33.86
N ASN A 3 -39.05 52.94 -34.58
CA ASN A 3 -39.30 51.61 -34.03
C ASN A 3 -37.97 51.09 -33.47
N LEU A 4 -37.82 51.15 -32.15
CA LEU A 4 -36.80 50.37 -31.45
C LEU A 4 -37.12 48.89 -31.67
N PRO A 5 -36.16 48.07 -32.10
CA PRO A 5 -36.36 46.62 -32.17
C PRO A 5 -36.58 46.13 -30.75
N VAL A 6 -37.75 45.52 -30.51
CA VAL A 6 -38.01 44.70 -29.33
C VAL A 6 -36.89 43.67 -29.29
N ALA A 7 -36.02 43.76 -28.28
CA ALA A 7 -34.99 42.75 -28.07
C ALA A 7 -35.69 41.40 -27.98
N ALA A 8 -35.36 40.49 -28.90
CA ALA A 8 -35.81 39.12 -28.82
C ALA A 8 -35.42 38.59 -27.44
N GLU A 9 -36.41 38.32 -26.59
CA GLU A 9 -36.18 37.67 -25.30
C GLU A 9 -35.35 36.41 -25.56
N PRO A 10 -34.27 36.18 -24.79
CA PRO A 10 -33.46 34.98 -24.97
C PRO A 10 -34.37 33.74 -24.84
N PRO A 11 -34.12 32.66 -25.60
CA PRO A 11 -34.93 31.46 -25.53
C PRO A 11 -34.85 30.87 -24.11
N LEU A 12 -35.88 31.17 -23.30
CA LEU A 12 -36.05 30.77 -21.90
C LEU A 12 -36.44 29.28 -21.79
N ARG A 13 -35.55 28.35 -22.16
CA ARG A 13 -35.81 26.90 -22.07
C ARG A 13 -34.62 26.10 -21.54
N HIS A 14 -34.02 26.55 -20.43
CA HIS A 14 -32.88 25.85 -19.83
C HIS A 14 -33.07 25.44 -18.37
N CYS A 15 -34.29 25.54 -17.82
CA CYS A 15 -34.52 25.06 -16.46
C CYS A 15 -35.82 24.26 -16.28
N TRP A 16 -35.82 23.41 -15.26
CA TRP A 16 -36.96 22.63 -14.80
C TRP A 16 -37.19 22.85 -13.31
N PHE A 17 -38.42 22.62 -12.86
CA PHE A 17 -38.80 22.75 -11.46
C PHE A 17 -39.71 21.60 -11.03
N SER A 18 -39.48 21.09 -9.83
CA SER A 18 -40.38 20.18 -9.13
C SER A 18 -40.25 20.37 -7.63
N PRO A 19 -41.34 20.39 -6.87
CA PRO A 19 -41.29 20.37 -5.40
C PRO A 19 -40.94 18.97 -4.85
N PHE A 20 -40.84 17.96 -5.72
CA PHE A 20 -40.59 16.58 -5.35
C PHE A 20 -39.22 16.11 -5.85
N PRO A 21 -38.55 15.21 -5.12
CA PRO A 21 -37.37 14.55 -5.64
C PRO A 21 -37.71 13.81 -6.92
N GLN A 22 -36.75 13.79 -7.85
CA GLN A 22 -36.94 13.20 -9.16
C GLN A 22 -36.23 11.85 -9.25
N PRO A 23 -36.81 10.84 -9.93
CA PRO A 23 -36.12 9.58 -10.21
C PRO A 23 -34.85 9.82 -11.04
N SER A 24 -33.78 9.05 -10.79
CA SER A 24 -32.50 9.22 -11.50
C SER A 24 -32.62 9.11 -13.02
N ALA A 25 -33.54 8.28 -13.52
CA ALA A 25 -33.82 8.16 -14.95
C ALA A 25 -34.38 9.46 -15.56
N CYS A 26 -35.24 10.18 -14.83
CA CYS A 26 -35.75 11.48 -15.24
C CYS A 26 -34.63 12.53 -15.23
N LEU A 27 -33.85 12.60 -14.15
CA LEU A 27 -32.72 13.53 -14.03
C LEU A 27 -31.71 13.37 -15.17
N LEU A 28 -31.36 12.13 -15.54
CA LEU A 28 -30.47 11.85 -16.67
C LEU A 28 -31.05 12.35 -18.01
N GLY A 29 -32.37 12.24 -18.19
CA GLY A 29 -33.06 12.78 -19.36
C GLY A 29 -33.00 14.30 -19.44
N LEU A 30 -33.23 14.97 -18.31
CA LEU A 30 -33.17 16.43 -18.19
C LEU A 30 -31.75 16.97 -18.44
N GLU A 31 -30.74 16.34 -17.85
CA GLU A 31 -29.33 16.69 -18.02
C GLU A 31 -28.89 16.56 -19.48
N ARG A 32 -29.26 15.46 -20.15
CA ARG A 32 -28.97 15.25 -21.59
C ARG A 32 -29.64 16.28 -22.48
N ALA A 33 -30.81 16.78 -22.08
CA ALA A 33 -31.49 17.86 -22.79
C ALA A 33 -30.92 19.26 -22.48
N GLY A 34 -29.92 19.36 -21.61
CA GLY A 34 -29.32 20.64 -21.20
C GLY A 34 -30.23 21.49 -20.32
N LEU A 35 -31.10 20.84 -19.53
CA LEU A 35 -31.97 21.52 -18.56
C LEU A 35 -31.37 21.42 -17.15
N GLU A 36 -31.29 22.56 -16.46
CA GLU A 36 -30.83 22.65 -15.07
C GLU A 36 -32.00 22.79 -14.10
N MET A 37 -31.83 22.34 -12.85
CA MET A 37 -32.86 22.52 -11.83
C MET A 37 -32.94 24.00 -11.42
N TRP A 38 -34.15 24.56 -11.34
CA TRP A 38 -34.37 25.90 -10.78
C TRP A 38 -34.00 25.92 -9.29
N PRO A 39 -33.00 26.71 -8.86
CA PRO A 39 -32.56 26.74 -7.47
C PRO A 39 -33.28 27.79 -6.62
N GLY A 40 -34.12 28.63 -7.24
CA GLY A 40 -34.75 29.80 -6.61
C GLY A 40 -36.02 29.49 -5.85
N ASP A 41 -36.74 30.54 -5.47
CA ASP A 41 -38.03 30.45 -4.78
C ASP A 41 -39.04 29.66 -5.64
N PRO A 42 -39.72 28.65 -5.06
CA PRO A 42 -40.82 27.92 -5.69
C PRO A 42 -41.94 28.81 -6.26
N GLU A 43 -42.18 29.98 -5.70
CA GLU A 43 -43.21 30.91 -6.20
C GLU A 43 -42.71 31.78 -7.38
N ALA A 44 -41.38 31.89 -7.54
CA ALA A 44 -40.74 32.72 -8.56
C ALA A 44 -40.22 31.92 -9.77
N VAL A 45 -40.77 30.72 -10.00
CA VAL A 45 -40.34 29.84 -11.10
C VAL A 45 -40.57 30.53 -12.46
N PRO A 46 -39.53 30.73 -13.29
CA PRO A 46 -39.63 31.46 -14.56
C PRO A 46 -40.67 30.84 -15.49
N PRO A 47 -41.49 31.61 -16.24
CA PRO A 47 -42.63 31.09 -17.01
C PRO A 47 -42.27 30.02 -18.06
N GLY A 48 -41.03 30.04 -18.57
CA GLY A 48 -40.52 29.03 -19.53
C GLY A 48 -39.98 27.74 -18.89
N ALA A 49 -39.96 27.63 -17.57
CA ALA A 49 -39.43 26.44 -16.88
C ALA A 49 -40.37 25.25 -17.04
N LEU A 50 -39.78 24.08 -17.30
CA LEU A 50 -40.50 22.80 -17.35
C LEU A 50 -40.94 22.38 -15.95
N LEU A 51 -42.25 22.23 -15.73
CA LEU A 51 -42.77 21.74 -14.46
C LEU A 51 -42.85 20.22 -14.48
N LEU A 52 -42.26 19.58 -13.48
CA LEU A 52 -42.28 18.12 -13.35
C LEU A 52 -43.09 17.70 -12.13
N TYR A 53 -43.76 16.56 -12.27
CA TYR A 53 -44.50 15.93 -11.19
C TYR A 53 -44.47 14.42 -11.34
N ASP A 54 -44.72 13.71 -10.24
CA ASP A 54 -44.85 12.27 -10.23
C ASP A 54 -46.14 11.84 -9.54
N ALA A 55 -46.53 10.59 -9.75
CA ALA A 55 -47.62 9.97 -9.00
C ALA A 55 -47.27 9.90 -7.49
N PRO A 56 -48.27 10.02 -6.59
CA PRO A 56 -48.00 10.07 -5.15
C PRO A 56 -47.17 8.89 -4.60
N ASP A 57 -47.36 7.68 -5.13
CA ASP A 57 -46.57 6.50 -4.75
C ASP A 57 -45.11 6.59 -5.24
N ALA A 58 -44.88 7.14 -6.44
CA ALA A 58 -43.54 7.36 -6.97
C ALA A 58 -42.78 8.43 -6.17
N VAL A 59 -43.45 9.50 -5.74
CA VAL A 59 -42.85 10.52 -4.86
C VAL A 59 -42.43 9.90 -3.53
N LEU A 60 -43.31 9.13 -2.88
CA LEU A 60 -42.99 8.43 -1.62
C LEU A 60 -41.83 7.44 -1.79
N ALA A 61 -41.81 6.68 -2.89
CA ALA A 61 -40.73 5.74 -3.18
C ALA A 61 -39.39 6.45 -3.36
N THR A 62 -39.39 7.60 -4.04
CA THR A 62 -38.18 8.41 -4.27
C THR A 62 -37.70 9.07 -2.97
N TRP A 63 -38.60 9.60 -2.14
CA TRP A 63 -38.26 10.12 -0.81
C TRP A 63 -37.59 9.07 0.06
N ARG A 64 -38.10 7.84 0.07
CA ARG A 64 -37.50 6.75 0.85
C ARG A 64 -36.04 6.46 0.44
N GLN A 65 -35.72 6.63 -0.83
CA GLN A 65 -34.37 6.37 -1.34
C GLN A 65 -33.41 7.54 -1.09
N GLN A 66 -33.90 8.78 -1.13
CA GLN A 66 -33.05 9.98 -1.14
C GLN A 66 -32.99 10.73 0.19
N GLN A 67 -33.99 10.57 1.07
CA GLN A 67 -34.07 11.31 2.33
C GLN A 67 -33.77 10.42 3.53
N ALA A 68 -33.00 10.97 4.48
CA ALA A 68 -32.70 10.31 5.76
C ALA A 68 -33.87 10.37 6.76
N SER A 69 -34.75 11.35 6.60
CA SER A 69 -35.88 11.59 7.50
C SER A 69 -37.21 11.30 6.79
N PRO A 70 -38.23 10.78 7.51
CA PRO A 70 -39.53 10.52 6.92
C PRO A 70 -40.21 11.83 6.50
N PRO A 71 -40.74 11.91 5.26
CA PRO A 71 -41.45 13.08 4.79
C PRO A 71 -42.79 13.24 5.52
N GLN A 72 -43.21 14.49 5.72
CA GLN A 72 -44.55 14.79 6.19
C GLN A 72 -45.54 14.74 5.03
N TRP A 73 -46.71 14.13 5.22
CA TRP A 73 -47.70 14.01 4.15
C TRP A 73 -48.22 15.38 3.67
N GLN A 74 -48.21 16.39 4.54
CA GLN A 74 -48.60 17.75 4.19
C GLN A 74 -47.71 18.32 3.08
N ASN A 75 -46.43 17.96 3.05
CA ASN A 75 -45.49 18.40 2.02
C ASN A 75 -45.89 17.86 0.64
N LEU A 76 -46.47 16.65 0.60
CA LEU A 76 -46.94 16.04 -0.64
C LEU A 76 -48.11 16.83 -1.22
N HIS A 77 -49.11 17.12 -0.38
CA HIS A 77 -50.26 17.92 -0.79
C HIS A 77 -49.88 19.35 -1.17
N GLN A 78 -49.04 20.02 -0.36
CA GLN A 78 -48.53 21.37 -0.65
C GLN A 78 -47.76 21.42 -1.97
N GLY A 79 -46.92 20.41 -2.25
CA GLY A 79 -46.20 20.32 -3.52
C GLY A 79 -47.14 20.24 -4.73
N TYR A 80 -48.20 19.44 -4.66
CA TYR A 80 -49.18 19.37 -5.74
C TYR A 80 -49.99 20.67 -5.88
N GLN A 81 -50.37 21.30 -4.78
CA GLN A 81 -51.06 22.60 -4.82
C GLN A 81 -50.19 23.70 -5.44
N LEU A 82 -48.90 23.73 -5.10
CA LEU A 82 -47.94 24.64 -5.70
C LEU A 82 -47.85 24.42 -7.22
N LEU A 83 -47.69 23.17 -7.65
CA LEU A 83 -47.64 22.83 -9.08
C LEU A 83 -48.94 23.20 -9.79
N LEU A 84 -50.11 23.00 -9.18
CA LEU A 84 -51.40 23.39 -9.76
C LEU A 84 -51.53 24.89 -9.97
N GLY A 85 -50.98 25.69 -9.05
CA GLY A 85 -50.91 27.15 -9.19
C GLY A 85 -50.04 27.55 -10.38
N LEU A 86 -48.84 26.96 -10.47
CA LEU A 86 -47.89 27.20 -11.56
C LEU A 86 -48.38 26.67 -12.92
N ALA A 87 -49.22 25.63 -12.93
CA ALA A 87 -49.73 24.97 -14.13
C ALA A 87 -50.84 25.74 -14.86
N THR A 88 -51.21 26.94 -14.39
CA THR A 88 -52.26 27.77 -15.02
C THR A 88 -51.84 28.23 -16.42
N ASP A 89 -50.56 28.56 -16.60
CA ASP A 89 -50.04 29.12 -17.86
C ASP A 89 -49.14 28.15 -18.64
N ARG A 90 -48.87 26.97 -18.08
CA ARG A 90 -47.92 25.99 -18.62
C ARG A 90 -48.28 24.56 -18.21
N PRO A 91 -48.38 23.62 -19.15
CA PRO A 91 -48.75 22.25 -18.82
C PRO A 91 -47.57 21.57 -18.11
N PRO A 92 -47.79 20.93 -16.94
CA PRO A 92 -46.77 20.14 -16.28
C PRO A 92 -46.54 18.82 -17.02
N LEU A 93 -45.36 18.23 -16.90
CA LEU A 93 -45.00 16.97 -17.53
C LEU A 93 -44.67 15.93 -16.46
N ALA A 94 -45.23 14.73 -16.57
CA ALA A 94 -44.93 13.69 -15.58
C ALA A 94 -43.50 13.15 -15.77
N SER A 95 -42.77 12.94 -14.68
CA SER A 95 -41.36 12.53 -14.73
C SER A 95 -41.15 11.18 -15.40
N TRP A 96 -42.11 10.26 -15.26
CA TRP A 96 -42.06 8.98 -15.97
C TRP A 96 -42.21 9.12 -17.48
N ARG A 97 -42.93 10.15 -17.97
CA ARG A 97 -43.01 10.46 -19.40
C ARG A 97 -41.65 10.94 -19.89
N VAL A 98 -40.96 11.80 -19.12
CA VAL A 98 -39.58 12.22 -19.40
C VAL A 98 -38.64 11.02 -19.45
N ALA A 99 -38.72 10.11 -18.48
CA ALA A 99 -37.90 8.91 -18.43
C ALA A 99 -38.17 7.92 -19.57
N GLY A 100 -39.39 7.92 -20.13
CA GLY A 100 -39.79 7.09 -21.27
C GLY A 100 -39.40 7.67 -22.64
N LEU A 101 -38.95 8.93 -22.70
CA LEU A 101 -38.44 9.53 -23.94
C LEU A 101 -37.08 8.93 -24.29
N ASN A 102 -36.81 8.79 -25.59
CA ASN A 102 -35.46 8.47 -26.07
C ASN A 102 -34.48 9.63 -25.72
N PRO A 103 -33.15 9.39 -25.73
CA PRO A 103 -32.16 10.38 -25.26
C PRO A 103 -32.23 11.76 -25.94
N HIS A 104 -32.77 11.84 -27.16
CA HIS A 104 -32.97 13.09 -27.90
C HIS A 104 -34.42 13.59 -27.88
N GLY A 105 -35.39 12.77 -27.47
CA GLY A 105 -36.82 13.07 -27.58
C GLY A 105 -37.26 14.23 -26.72
N LEU A 106 -36.63 14.41 -25.55
CA LEU A 106 -36.91 15.59 -24.73
C LEU A 106 -36.41 16.88 -25.43
N SER A 107 -35.21 16.87 -26.01
CA SER A 107 -34.69 18.01 -26.79
C SER A 107 -35.50 18.31 -28.04
N ASP A 108 -35.94 17.27 -28.75
CA ASP A 108 -36.78 17.39 -29.95
C ASP A 108 -38.16 17.95 -29.59
N TRP A 109 -38.77 17.45 -28.50
CA TRP A 109 -40.03 17.94 -27.95
C TRP A 109 -39.92 19.40 -27.50
N LEU A 110 -38.85 19.76 -26.79
CA LEU A 110 -38.54 21.13 -26.40
C LEU A 110 -38.27 22.04 -27.62
N SER A 111 -37.89 21.48 -28.77
CA SER A 111 -37.68 22.24 -30.01
C SER A 111 -38.94 22.33 -30.88
N ASN A 112 -40.08 21.81 -30.41
CA ASN A 112 -41.34 21.70 -31.16
C ASN A 112 -41.19 20.95 -32.49
N GLN A 113 -40.19 20.07 -32.58
CA GLN A 113 -40.10 19.09 -33.66
C GLN A 113 -41.05 17.94 -33.30
N ALA A 114 -41.60 17.24 -34.30
CA ALA A 114 -42.50 16.11 -34.10
C ALA A 114 -41.74 14.98 -33.38
N ALA A 115 -41.63 15.09 -32.06
CA ALA A 115 -40.94 14.12 -31.23
C ALA A 115 -41.68 12.79 -31.35
N LEU A 116 -40.90 11.72 -31.53
CA LEU A 116 -41.41 10.37 -31.36
C LEU A 116 -41.91 10.28 -29.92
N LEU A 117 -43.23 10.17 -29.80
CA LEU A 117 -43.93 10.05 -28.53
C LEU A 117 -43.35 8.84 -27.78
N PRO A 118 -43.24 8.90 -26.44
CA PRO A 118 -42.87 7.73 -25.67
C PRO A 118 -43.83 6.60 -26.01
N ASP A 119 -43.38 5.34 -25.88
CA ASP A 119 -44.27 4.18 -26.06
C ASP A 119 -45.54 4.43 -25.22
N PRO A 120 -46.73 4.55 -25.84
CA PRO A 120 -47.95 4.90 -25.15
C PRO A 120 -48.32 3.88 -24.05
N GLY A 121 -47.64 2.72 -23.99
CA GLY A 121 -47.75 1.73 -22.93
C GLY A 121 -46.74 1.86 -21.77
N PHE A 122 -45.75 2.77 -21.81
CA PHE A 122 -44.74 2.88 -20.76
C PHE A 122 -45.29 3.62 -19.53
N MET A 123 -46.04 2.91 -18.70
CA MET A 123 -46.50 3.42 -17.41
C MET A 123 -45.76 2.69 -16.28
N PRO A 124 -45.09 3.40 -15.36
CA PRO A 124 -44.34 2.73 -14.30
C PRO A 124 -45.30 1.94 -13.41
N LYS A 125 -44.90 0.74 -13.00
CA LYS A 125 -45.65 -0.03 -12.01
C LYS A 125 -45.48 0.63 -10.64
N PRO A 126 -46.57 0.84 -9.87
CA PRO A 126 -46.45 1.40 -8.53
C PRO A 126 -45.49 0.63 -7.63
N ASN A 127 -44.72 1.35 -6.81
CA ASN A 127 -43.90 0.69 -5.79
C ASN A 127 -44.82 0.08 -4.73
N LEU A 128 -44.68 -1.21 -4.44
CA LEU A 128 -45.60 -1.96 -3.57
C LEU A 128 -45.74 -1.37 -2.15
N LEU A 129 -44.62 -0.98 -1.53
CA LEU A 129 -44.62 -0.44 -0.18
C LEU A 129 -45.15 0.99 -0.17
N ALA A 130 -44.80 1.81 -1.17
CA ALA A 130 -45.38 3.14 -1.32
C ALA A 130 -46.89 3.07 -1.60
N ALA A 131 -47.34 2.14 -2.44
CA ALA A 131 -48.74 1.90 -2.75
C ALA A 131 -49.54 1.46 -1.51
N LEU A 132 -48.93 0.65 -0.64
CA LEU A 132 -49.53 0.22 0.62
C LEU A 132 -49.76 1.39 1.57
N LEU A 133 -48.81 2.34 1.62
CA LEU A 133 -48.88 3.53 2.48
C LEU A 133 -49.77 4.63 1.92
N ILE A 134 -49.73 4.85 0.60
CA ILE A 134 -50.48 5.93 -0.04
C ILE A 134 -51.98 5.67 0.00
N ARG A 135 -52.42 4.41 -0.10
CA ARG A 135 -53.84 4.07 -0.13
C ARG A 135 -54.61 4.57 1.11
N PRO A 136 -54.23 4.23 2.36
CA PRO A 136 -54.92 4.75 3.53
C PRO A 136 -54.77 6.28 3.65
N LEU A 137 -53.66 6.86 3.18
CA LEU A 137 -53.49 8.31 3.14
C LEU A 137 -54.49 8.99 2.21
N LEU A 138 -54.71 8.46 1.00
CA LEU A 138 -55.71 9.00 0.06
C LEU A 138 -57.14 8.79 0.56
N GLN A 139 -57.39 7.76 1.37
CA GLN A 139 -58.68 7.58 2.04
C GLN A 139 -58.90 8.60 3.15
N ALA A 140 -57.86 8.95 3.91
CA ALA A 140 -57.93 9.95 4.97
C ALA A 140 -57.97 11.38 4.40
N GLU A 141 -57.26 11.65 3.31
CA GLU A 141 -57.11 12.96 2.69
C GLU A 141 -57.42 12.91 1.18
N PRO A 142 -58.71 12.86 0.79
CA PRO A 142 -59.11 12.73 -0.63
C PRO A 142 -58.61 13.88 -1.53
N LYS A 143 -58.46 15.09 -0.97
CA LYS A 143 -57.97 16.27 -1.69
C LYS A 143 -56.61 16.08 -2.33
N LEU A 144 -55.78 15.20 -1.77
CA LEU A 144 -54.49 14.84 -2.33
C LEU A 144 -54.66 14.11 -3.67
N LEU A 145 -55.60 13.17 -3.75
CA LEU A 145 -55.93 12.47 -4.99
C LEU A 145 -56.48 13.46 -6.03
N ASP A 146 -57.41 14.31 -5.61
CA ASP A 146 -58.01 15.31 -6.49
C ASP A 146 -56.94 16.23 -7.08
N SER A 147 -56.01 16.71 -6.24
CA SER A 147 -54.91 17.58 -6.69
C SER A 147 -54.00 16.88 -7.71
N TYR A 148 -53.73 15.60 -7.53
CA TYR A 148 -52.94 14.80 -8.47
C TYR A 148 -53.69 14.59 -9.81
N LEU A 149 -54.97 14.23 -9.76
CA LEU A 149 -55.77 14.02 -10.96
C LEU A 149 -55.99 15.32 -11.74
N ASP A 150 -56.18 16.45 -11.05
CA ASP A 150 -56.25 17.77 -11.66
C ASP A 150 -54.93 18.13 -12.38
N LEU A 151 -53.77 17.74 -11.83
CA LEU A 151 -52.49 17.89 -12.52
C LEU A 151 -52.40 17.01 -13.76
N GLU A 152 -52.80 15.75 -13.70
CA GLU A 152 -52.83 14.86 -14.87
C GLU A 152 -53.76 15.39 -15.97
N LEU A 153 -54.88 16.04 -15.61
CA LEU A 153 -55.78 16.68 -16.57
C LEU A 153 -55.17 17.92 -17.23
N LYS A 154 -54.33 18.66 -16.52
CA LYS A 154 -53.60 19.83 -17.04
C LYS A 154 -52.29 19.47 -17.74
N ALA A 155 -51.83 18.22 -17.59
CA ALA A 155 -50.49 17.82 -18.01
C ALA A 155 -50.33 17.74 -19.52
N GLU A 156 -49.09 17.97 -19.96
CA GLU A 156 -48.68 17.60 -21.29
C GLU A 156 -48.59 16.07 -21.36
N LEU A 157 -49.44 15.46 -22.19
CA LEU A 157 -49.54 14.01 -22.27
C LEU A 157 -48.49 13.38 -23.20
N ALA A 158 -47.81 14.19 -24.02
CA ALA A 158 -46.90 13.71 -25.06
C ALA A 158 -47.50 12.55 -25.87
N GLY A 159 -48.77 12.68 -26.25
CA GLY A 159 -49.53 11.69 -27.03
C GLY A 159 -49.96 10.42 -26.28
N GLY A 160 -49.64 10.29 -24.99
CA GLY A 160 -50.18 9.26 -24.11
C GLY A 160 -51.57 9.61 -23.55
N SER A 161 -52.08 8.75 -22.68
CA SER A 161 -53.29 9.01 -21.88
C SER A 161 -52.96 9.57 -20.50
N PRO A 162 -53.86 10.34 -19.88
CA PRO A 162 -53.73 10.72 -18.47
C PRO A 162 -53.87 9.49 -17.55
N ASP A 163 -53.30 9.54 -16.34
CA ASP A 163 -53.50 8.48 -15.33
C ASP A 163 -54.86 8.59 -14.62
N SER A 164 -55.95 8.46 -15.38
CA SER A 164 -57.31 8.51 -14.80
C SER A 164 -57.63 7.28 -13.94
N ASN A 165 -56.84 6.21 -14.04
CA ASN A 165 -57.08 4.94 -13.37
C ASN A 165 -56.09 4.69 -12.22
N TYR A 166 -55.50 5.74 -11.67
CA TYR A 166 -54.44 5.65 -10.66
C TYR A 166 -54.81 4.73 -9.47
N LEU A 167 -56.01 4.88 -8.90
CA LEU A 167 -56.46 4.03 -7.79
C LEU A 167 -56.59 2.55 -8.18
N ALA A 168 -57.08 2.25 -9.37
CA ALA A 168 -57.19 0.88 -9.87
C ALA A 168 -55.80 0.29 -10.11
N ARG A 169 -54.88 1.08 -10.67
CA ARG A 169 -53.46 0.71 -10.86
C ARG A 169 -52.80 0.39 -9.53
N LEU A 170 -52.94 1.25 -8.52
CA LEU A 170 -52.45 0.99 -7.15
C LEU A 170 -53.01 -0.31 -6.59
N GLN A 171 -54.33 -0.52 -6.66
CA GLN A 171 -54.99 -1.71 -6.12
C GLN A 171 -54.52 -3.00 -6.80
N SER A 172 -54.32 -2.96 -8.12
CA SER A 172 -53.87 -4.12 -8.91
C SER A 172 -52.49 -4.64 -8.46
N GLN A 173 -51.64 -3.78 -7.90
CA GLN A 173 -50.32 -4.18 -7.41
C GLN A 173 -50.36 -4.77 -5.99
N LEU A 174 -51.36 -4.38 -5.18
CA LEU A 174 -51.45 -4.76 -3.75
C LEU A 174 -52.00 -6.17 -3.54
N SER A 175 -51.33 -7.18 -4.12
CA SER A 175 -51.60 -8.58 -3.77
C SER A 175 -50.89 -8.98 -2.47
N PRO A 176 -51.51 -9.79 -1.60
CA PRO A 176 -50.87 -10.25 -0.36
C PRO A 176 -49.51 -10.94 -0.61
N GLY A 177 -49.41 -11.74 -1.68
CA GLY A 177 -48.17 -12.42 -2.05
C GLY A 177 -47.06 -11.45 -2.45
N ALA A 178 -47.37 -10.44 -3.27
CA ALA A 178 -46.39 -9.43 -3.67
C ALA A 178 -45.93 -8.56 -2.48
N LEU A 179 -46.85 -8.22 -1.56
CA LEU A 179 -46.51 -7.47 -0.34
C LEU A 179 -45.61 -8.28 0.59
N LEU A 180 -45.91 -9.56 0.81
CA LEU A 180 -45.06 -10.43 1.63
C LEU A 180 -43.67 -10.60 1.00
N ALA A 181 -43.59 -10.80 -0.32
CA ALA A 181 -42.32 -10.88 -1.03
C ALA A 181 -41.50 -9.58 -0.91
N ALA A 182 -42.14 -8.42 -1.17
CA ALA A 182 -41.48 -7.11 -1.09
C ALA A 182 -41.07 -6.72 0.34
N TRP A 183 -41.78 -7.20 1.35
CA TRP A 183 -41.39 -7.00 2.76
C TRP A 183 -40.23 -7.92 3.15
N TRP A 184 -40.23 -9.17 2.69
CA TRP A 184 -39.24 -10.17 3.07
C TRP A 184 -37.89 -9.98 2.37
N GLN A 185 -37.88 -9.55 1.11
CA GLN A 185 -36.67 -9.45 0.29
C GLN A 185 -35.59 -8.52 0.90
N PRO A 186 -35.90 -7.29 1.38
CA PRO A 186 -34.89 -6.46 2.03
C PRO A 186 -34.33 -7.08 3.31
N CYS A 187 -35.11 -7.88 4.03
CA CYS A 187 -34.63 -8.59 5.22
C CYS A 187 -33.66 -9.73 4.85
N THR A 188 -33.87 -10.39 3.71
CA THR A 188 -32.92 -11.41 3.23
C THR A 188 -31.65 -10.76 2.70
N GLU A 189 -31.75 -9.69 1.91
CA GLU A 189 -30.59 -8.95 1.38
C GLU A 189 -29.75 -8.37 2.52
N ALA A 190 -30.37 -7.65 3.47
CA ALA A 190 -29.65 -7.10 4.62
C ALA A 190 -29.01 -8.19 5.50
N ARG A 191 -29.63 -9.36 5.58
CA ARG A 191 -29.06 -10.50 6.30
C ARG A 191 -27.86 -11.08 5.55
N GLU A 192 -27.95 -11.27 4.24
CA GLU A 192 -26.87 -11.76 3.40
C GLU A 192 -25.67 -10.78 3.43
N GLU A 193 -25.93 -9.48 3.35
CA GLU A 193 -24.90 -8.43 3.52
C GLU A 193 -24.24 -8.47 4.90
N ALA A 194 -25.03 -8.65 5.96
CA ALA A 194 -24.51 -8.79 7.32
C ALA A 194 -23.67 -10.06 7.49
N GLU A 195 -24.12 -11.20 6.95
CA GLU A 195 -23.38 -12.47 6.96
C GLU A 195 -22.05 -12.33 6.17
N GLN A 196 -22.07 -11.67 5.01
CA GLN A 196 -20.87 -11.39 4.23
C GLN A 196 -19.89 -10.47 4.99
N THR A 197 -20.39 -9.42 5.64
CA THR A 197 -19.57 -8.50 6.44
C THR A 197 -18.95 -9.20 7.64
N LEU A 198 -19.70 -10.10 8.30
CA LEU A 198 -19.18 -10.92 9.39
C LEU A 198 -18.08 -11.87 8.93
N LEU A 199 -18.23 -12.51 7.77
CA LEU A 199 -17.19 -13.37 7.19
C LEU A 199 -15.92 -12.58 6.87
N GLN A 200 -16.04 -11.38 6.30
CA GLN A 200 -14.90 -10.49 6.05
C GLN A 200 -14.20 -10.09 7.34
N LEU A 201 -14.96 -9.78 8.40
CA LEU A 201 -14.41 -9.44 9.70
C LEU A 201 -13.65 -10.62 10.32
N HIS A 202 -14.18 -11.84 10.21
CA HIS A 202 -13.47 -13.04 10.66
C HIS A 202 -12.16 -13.28 9.90
N GLN A 203 -12.14 -13.09 8.58
CA GLN A 203 -10.91 -13.20 7.79
C GLN A 203 -9.85 -12.19 8.24
N VAL A 204 -10.25 -10.93 8.44
CA VAL A 204 -9.32 -9.89 8.95
C VAL A 204 -8.79 -10.23 10.34
N GLN A 205 -9.62 -10.81 11.21
CA GLN A 205 -9.18 -11.27 12.53
C GLN A 205 -8.12 -12.37 12.43
N GLU A 206 -8.34 -13.38 11.60
CA GLU A 206 -7.38 -14.48 11.38
C GLU A 206 -6.04 -13.98 10.82
N GLU A 207 -6.07 -13.05 9.86
CA GLU A 207 -4.86 -12.43 9.31
C GLU A 207 -4.08 -11.64 10.37
N LEU A 208 -4.77 -10.87 11.22
CA LEU A 208 -4.13 -10.14 12.31
C LEU A 208 -3.50 -11.07 13.35
N GLU A 209 -4.16 -12.18 13.69
CA GLU A 209 -3.61 -13.20 14.59
C GLU A 209 -2.34 -13.84 14.00
N GLN A 210 -2.34 -14.18 12.70
CA GLN A 210 -1.17 -14.73 12.03
C GLN A 210 0.01 -13.73 12.01
N LEU A 211 -0.27 -12.47 11.71
CA LEU A 211 0.74 -11.40 11.73
C LEU A 211 1.32 -11.21 13.14
N PHE A 212 0.47 -11.25 14.17
CA PHE A 212 0.90 -11.14 15.56
C PHE A 212 1.81 -12.30 15.98
N LEU A 213 1.46 -13.54 15.60
CA LEU A 213 2.30 -14.71 15.86
C LEU A 213 3.63 -14.63 15.10
N ALA A 214 3.61 -14.19 13.84
CA ALA A 214 4.82 -14.01 13.04
C ALA A 214 5.75 -12.93 13.63
N ASP A 215 5.20 -11.82 14.08
CA ASP A 215 5.96 -10.73 14.72
C ASP A 215 6.59 -11.20 16.04
N ARG A 216 5.83 -11.91 16.88
CA ARG A 216 6.35 -12.51 18.11
C ARG A 216 7.52 -13.47 17.83
N ASN A 217 7.41 -14.31 16.80
CA ASN A 217 8.47 -15.23 16.40
C ASN A 217 9.71 -14.48 15.90
N LYS A 218 9.54 -13.43 15.09
CA LYS A 218 10.64 -12.57 14.64
C LYS A 218 11.32 -11.87 15.81
N GLN A 219 10.56 -11.36 16.78
CA GLN A 219 11.13 -10.72 17.97
C GLN A 219 11.95 -11.73 18.79
N GLN A 220 11.49 -12.96 18.93
CA GLN A 220 12.28 -14.03 19.58
C GLN A 220 13.58 -14.32 18.83
N GLN A 221 13.54 -14.37 17.48
CA GLN A 221 14.74 -14.57 16.66
C GLN A 221 15.73 -13.40 16.80
N ILE A 222 15.24 -12.15 16.76
CA ILE A 222 16.06 -10.96 16.96
C ILE A 222 16.75 -11.01 18.32
N ASN A 223 16.01 -11.32 19.38
CA ASN A 223 16.57 -11.42 20.73
C ASN A 223 17.64 -12.53 20.80
N ALA A 224 17.41 -13.68 20.16
CA ALA A 224 18.40 -14.76 20.13
C ALA A 224 19.67 -14.37 19.37
N LEU A 225 19.54 -13.70 18.22
CA LEU A 225 20.67 -13.19 17.44
C LEU A 225 21.44 -12.11 18.20
N GLN A 226 20.75 -11.23 18.93
CA GLN A 226 21.38 -10.22 19.79
C GLN A 226 22.22 -10.87 20.88
N THR A 227 21.69 -11.88 21.57
CA THR A 227 22.46 -12.63 22.58
C THR A 227 23.68 -13.31 21.96
N SER A 228 23.54 -13.93 20.77
CA SER A 228 24.67 -14.56 20.08
C SER A 228 25.73 -13.55 19.67
N ASN A 229 25.33 -12.36 19.19
CA ASN A 229 26.27 -11.30 18.84
C ASN A 229 27.01 -10.78 20.07
N GLN A 230 26.31 -10.58 21.20
CA GLN A 230 26.95 -10.19 22.46
C GLN A 230 28.00 -11.23 22.90
N GLN A 231 27.67 -12.53 22.81
CA GLN A 231 28.62 -13.59 23.12
C GLN A 231 29.85 -13.59 22.20
N LEU A 232 29.67 -13.33 20.90
CA LEU A 232 30.79 -13.21 19.96
C LEU A 232 31.63 -11.97 20.25
N GLU A 233 31.00 -10.83 20.55
CA GLU A 233 31.69 -9.59 20.94
C GLU A 233 32.51 -9.78 22.23
N GLU A 234 32.08 -10.62 23.16
CA GLU A 234 32.84 -11.00 24.36
C GLU A 234 34.00 -11.98 24.06
N GLN A 235 33.87 -12.83 23.05
CA GLN A 235 34.93 -13.78 22.65
C GLN A 235 36.06 -13.10 21.87
N VAL A 236 35.76 -12.08 21.07
CA VAL A 236 36.77 -11.32 20.30
C VAL A 236 37.94 -10.83 21.16
N PRO A 237 37.75 -10.12 22.29
CA PRO A 237 38.86 -9.65 23.12
C PRO A 237 39.62 -10.80 23.79
N GLN A 238 38.95 -11.91 24.12
CA GLN A 238 39.62 -13.09 24.68
C GLN A 238 40.60 -13.69 23.67
N ILE A 239 40.15 -13.90 22.43
CA ILE A 239 40.98 -14.42 21.34
C ILE A 239 42.10 -13.44 20.99
N GLN A 240 41.83 -12.12 21.01
CA GLN A 240 42.87 -11.10 20.81
C GLN A 240 43.95 -11.16 21.89
N ALA A 241 43.56 -11.29 23.16
CA ALA A 241 44.51 -11.43 24.27
C ALA A 241 45.34 -12.73 24.17
N GLU A 242 44.72 -13.83 23.74
CA GLU A 242 45.42 -15.09 23.48
C GLU A 242 46.42 -14.96 22.33
N LEU A 243 46.06 -14.27 21.24
CA LEU A 243 46.95 -14.00 20.11
C LEU A 243 48.13 -13.11 20.52
N GLU A 244 47.90 -12.05 21.31
CA GLU A 244 48.97 -11.20 21.84
C GLU A 244 49.93 -12.00 22.74
N LYS A 245 49.39 -12.87 23.60
CA LYS A 245 50.20 -13.75 24.44
C LYS A 245 51.06 -14.70 23.61
N ALA A 246 50.47 -15.38 22.61
CA ALA A 246 51.20 -16.28 21.72
C ALA A 246 52.28 -15.54 20.91
N ASN A 247 52.01 -14.32 20.44
CA ASN A 247 53.00 -13.50 19.76
C ASN A 247 54.16 -13.09 20.67
N ASN A 248 53.89 -12.74 21.93
CA ASN A 248 54.93 -12.43 22.91
C ASN A 248 55.81 -13.66 23.20
N GLU A 249 55.22 -14.85 23.33
CA GLU A 249 55.96 -16.11 23.49
C GLU A 249 56.82 -16.43 22.26
N LEU A 250 56.32 -16.19 21.05
CA LEU A 250 57.09 -16.32 19.81
C LEU A 250 58.26 -15.32 19.75
N ALA A 251 58.06 -14.08 20.19
CA ALA A 251 59.13 -13.09 20.23
C ALA A 251 60.23 -13.47 21.23
N VAL A 252 59.85 -13.97 22.42
CA VAL A 252 60.81 -14.43 23.44
C VAL A 252 61.60 -15.64 22.95
N THR A 253 60.92 -16.64 22.37
CA THR A 253 61.59 -17.82 21.83
C THR A 253 62.48 -17.48 20.63
N GLY A 254 62.06 -16.54 19.77
CA GLY A 254 62.86 -16.01 18.67
C GLY A 254 64.14 -15.32 19.15
N ASN A 255 64.04 -14.46 20.17
CA ASN A 255 65.21 -13.82 20.78
C ASN A 255 66.16 -14.84 21.43
N GLY A 256 65.62 -15.81 22.17
CA GLY A 256 66.43 -16.88 22.77
C GLY A 256 67.15 -17.76 21.74
N LEU A 257 66.52 -18.01 20.59
CA LEU A 257 67.15 -18.73 19.48
C LEU A 257 68.29 -17.91 18.85
N ALA A 258 68.10 -16.59 18.67
CA ALA A 258 69.13 -15.71 18.16
C ALA A 258 70.34 -15.62 19.11
N GLU A 259 70.11 -15.52 20.42
CA GLU A 259 71.17 -15.54 21.43
C GLU A 259 71.93 -16.88 21.42
N ALA A 260 71.22 -18.01 21.36
CA ALA A 260 71.84 -19.32 21.27
C ALA A 260 72.66 -19.50 19.98
N GLN A 261 72.19 -18.96 18.85
CA GLN A 261 72.94 -18.96 17.59
C GLN A 261 74.22 -18.11 17.68
N GLN A 262 74.16 -16.95 18.33
CA GLN A 262 75.33 -16.11 18.55
C GLN A 262 76.36 -16.83 19.43
N GLN A 263 75.93 -17.42 20.56
CA GLN A 263 76.82 -18.19 21.43
C GLN A 263 77.47 -19.38 20.70
N LEU A 264 76.72 -20.07 19.83
CA LEU A 264 77.29 -21.13 19.01
C LEU A 264 78.33 -20.62 18.01
N ALA A 265 78.13 -19.43 17.44
CA ALA A 265 79.10 -18.80 16.56
C ALA A 265 80.38 -18.42 17.32
N ASP A 266 80.24 -17.80 18.50
CA ASP A 266 81.36 -17.40 19.35
C ASP A 266 82.17 -18.63 19.81
N VAL A 267 81.50 -19.67 20.31
CA VAL A 267 82.15 -20.94 20.72
C VAL A 267 82.84 -21.61 19.53
N ARG A 268 82.27 -21.52 18.33
CA ARG A 268 82.90 -22.05 17.12
C ARG A 268 84.16 -21.27 16.76
N GLU A 269 84.13 -19.95 16.83
CA GLU A 269 85.32 -19.11 16.60
C GLU A 269 86.41 -19.39 17.63
N GLU A 270 86.05 -19.52 18.91
CA GLU A 270 86.98 -19.94 19.97
C GLU A 270 87.57 -21.33 19.72
N ALA A 271 86.74 -22.29 19.27
CA ALA A 271 87.20 -23.63 18.89
C ALA A 271 88.18 -23.60 17.70
N GLU A 272 87.92 -22.76 16.69
CA GLU A 272 88.80 -22.58 15.54
C GLU A 272 90.15 -21.92 15.94
N LEU A 273 90.11 -20.90 16.81
CA LEU A 273 91.30 -20.23 17.35
C LEU A 273 92.15 -21.17 18.22
N THR A 274 91.53 -21.93 19.11
CA THR A 274 92.25 -22.92 19.94
C THR A 274 92.88 -24.02 19.09
N LEU A 275 92.22 -24.45 18.02
CA LEU A 275 92.78 -25.40 17.07
C LEU A 275 94.00 -24.83 16.34
N LEU A 276 93.96 -23.57 15.90
CA LEU A 276 95.11 -22.86 15.33
C LEU A 276 96.27 -22.73 16.32
N GLN A 277 95.99 -22.34 17.56
CA GLN A 277 97.01 -22.26 18.61
C GLN A 277 97.65 -23.63 18.87
N LEU A 278 96.85 -24.70 18.88
CA LEU A 278 97.34 -26.06 19.07
C LEU A 278 98.26 -26.48 17.91
N HIS A 279 97.91 -26.14 16.66
CA HIS A 279 98.76 -26.36 15.48
C HIS A 279 100.09 -25.58 15.59
N GLN A 280 100.05 -24.33 16.01
CA GLN A 280 101.26 -23.53 16.21
C GLN A 280 102.17 -24.14 17.29
N VAL A 281 101.61 -24.54 18.44
CA VAL A 281 102.38 -25.21 19.50
C VAL A 281 102.97 -26.53 19.00
N GLN A 282 102.23 -27.29 18.18
CA GLN A 282 102.76 -28.50 17.53
C GLN A 282 103.95 -28.18 16.62
N GLU A 283 103.84 -27.17 15.75
CA GLU A 283 104.95 -26.73 14.88
C GLU A 283 106.18 -26.27 15.69
N GLU A 284 105.98 -25.51 16.78
CA GLU A 284 107.07 -25.07 17.65
C GLU A 284 107.75 -26.25 18.35
N LEU A 285 106.97 -27.21 18.88
CA LEU A 285 107.50 -28.43 19.49
C LEU A 285 108.28 -29.27 18.47
N GLU A 286 107.79 -29.40 17.23
CA GLU A 286 108.50 -30.07 16.15
C GLU A 286 109.82 -29.37 15.82
N HIS A 287 109.81 -28.03 15.73
CA HIS A 287 111.02 -27.23 15.50
C HIS A 287 112.05 -27.43 16.61
N TYR A 288 111.64 -27.33 17.89
CA TYR A 288 112.55 -27.55 19.03
C TYR A 288 113.07 -28.98 19.08
N PHE A 289 112.23 -29.97 18.76
CA PHE A 289 112.63 -31.36 18.67
C PHE A 289 113.70 -31.58 17.59
N LEU A 290 113.51 -31.02 16.39
CA LEU A 290 114.50 -31.08 15.30
C LEU A 290 115.79 -30.33 15.64
N LEU A 291 115.70 -29.16 16.28
CA LEU A 291 116.85 -28.38 16.71
C LEU A 291 117.67 -29.12 17.78
N SER A 292 117.01 -29.67 18.80
CA SER A 292 117.64 -30.49 19.84
C SER A 292 118.32 -31.72 19.23
N ARG A 293 117.65 -32.40 18.30
CA ARG A 293 118.25 -33.53 17.56
C ARG A 293 119.49 -33.13 16.77
N ARG A 294 119.48 -31.96 16.11
CA ARG A 294 120.64 -31.44 15.37
C ARG A 294 121.78 -31.03 16.31
N GLN A 295 121.47 -30.41 17.45
CA GLN A 295 122.48 -30.10 18.48
C GLN A 295 123.10 -31.37 19.07
N GLN A 296 122.29 -32.40 19.33
CA GLN A 296 122.77 -33.69 19.78
C GLN A 296 123.74 -34.30 18.75
N GLN A 297 123.38 -34.30 17.45
CA GLN A 297 124.28 -34.74 16.38
C GLN A 297 125.59 -33.95 16.32
N LEU A 298 125.55 -32.64 16.57
CA LEU A 298 126.73 -31.77 16.64
C LEU A 298 127.62 -32.10 17.84
N LEU A 299 127.03 -32.32 19.02
CA LEU A 299 127.75 -32.76 20.21
C LEU A 299 128.41 -34.12 19.99
N ASP A 300 127.66 -35.09 19.46
CA ASP A 300 128.18 -36.41 19.11
C ASP A 300 129.36 -36.30 18.12
N SER A 301 129.30 -35.37 17.16
CA SER A 301 130.40 -35.12 16.22
C SER A 301 131.62 -34.45 16.87
N HIS A 302 131.40 -33.55 17.83
CA HIS A 302 132.46 -32.91 18.61
C HIS A 302 133.14 -33.92 19.53
N GLU A 303 132.39 -34.77 20.22
CA GLU A 303 132.91 -35.84 21.06
C GLU A 303 133.75 -36.83 20.24
N GLN A 304 133.31 -37.16 19.02
CA GLN A 304 134.13 -37.96 18.08
C GLN A 304 135.41 -37.24 17.66
N LEU A 305 135.37 -35.92 17.45
CA LEU A 305 136.55 -35.12 17.13
C LEU A 305 137.51 -35.00 18.33
N GLU A 306 137.00 -34.88 19.55
CA GLU A 306 137.81 -34.91 20.77
C GLU A 306 138.44 -36.28 20.99
N LEU A 307 137.69 -37.38 20.88
CA LEU A 307 138.26 -38.72 20.92
C LEU A 307 139.35 -38.92 19.85
N ARG A 308 139.18 -38.29 18.69
CA ARG A 308 140.19 -38.33 17.61
C ARG A 308 141.40 -37.45 17.92
N SER A 309 141.21 -36.27 18.51
CA SER A 309 142.31 -35.39 18.91
C SER A 309 143.08 -35.94 20.11
N GLU A 310 142.39 -36.52 21.09
CA GLU A 310 142.98 -37.25 22.22
C GLU A 310 143.79 -38.45 21.74
N ARG A 311 143.29 -39.23 20.77
CA ARG A 311 144.08 -40.30 20.15
C ARG A 311 145.32 -39.77 19.44
N LEU A 312 145.21 -38.67 18.70
CA LEU A 312 146.36 -38.05 18.02
C LEU A 312 147.38 -37.45 19.01
N LEU A 313 146.93 -36.91 20.15
CA LEU A 313 147.79 -36.44 21.22
C LEU A 313 148.46 -37.60 21.96
N ALA A 314 147.75 -38.69 22.21
CA ALA A 314 148.32 -39.92 22.77
C ALA A 314 149.39 -40.53 21.84
N ASP A 315 149.20 -40.43 20.53
CA ASP A 315 150.20 -40.87 19.53
C ASP A 315 151.42 -39.93 19.45
N LEU A 316 151.29 -38.66 19.82
CA LEU A 316 152.39 -37.67 19.87
C LEU A 316 153.21 -37.73 21.17
N ILE A 317 152.61 -38.12 22.29
CA ILE A 317 153.27 -38.25 23.60
C ILE A 317 154.09 -39.56 23.72
N ASN A 318 153.80 -40.56 22.88
CA ASN A 318 154.53 -41.83 22.82
C ASN A 318 155.72 -41.85 21.83
N ARG A 319 156.33 -40.69 21.54
CA ARG A 319 157.58 -40.55 20.78
C ARG A 319 158.62 -39.77 21.55
#